data_AF-X1GU57-F1
#
_entry.id   AF-X1GU57-F1
#
_cell.length_a   1.000
_cell.length_b   1.000
_cell.length_c   1.000
_cell.angle_alpha   90.00
_cell.angle_beta   90.00
_cell.angle_gamma   90.00
#
_symmetry.space_group_name_H-M   'P 1'
#
loop_
_entity.id
_entity.type
_entity.pdbx_description
1 polymer ?
#
loop_
_entity_poly.entity_id
_entity_poly.type
_entity_poly.pdbx_seq_one_letter_code
_entity_poly.pdbx_strand_id
1 'polypeptide(L)'
;IAAKNKGKGNEGVFAGAALQLEDGKIITGSNSPLLHAASSLILNTIKVLAGIPKNIHLLSPNILESISYLKSEIFNNKRLSLNLEETLIALSISADFNHSAKVAIDKLKVLSGCEMHSTHIPTPGDEAGLRRLGLNITSDPNFSSKSLFIT
;
A
#
# COMPACT_ATOMS: atom_id res chain seq x y z
N ILE A 1 5.03 7.65 15.09
CA ILE A 1 4.39 8.49 16.14
C ILE A 1 2.97 8.92 15.73
N ALA A 2 2.76 9.56 14.57
CA ALA A 2 1.43 10.01 14.13
C ALA A 2 0.38 8.87 13.95
N ALA A 3 0.78 7.71 13.43
CA ALA A 3 -0.10 6.54 13.26
C ALA A 3 -0.56 5.95 14.61
N LYS A 4 0.38 5.79 15.55
CA LYS A 4 0.12 5.36 16.95
C LYS A 4 -0.84 6.29 17.66
N ASN A 5 -0.65 7.61 17.56
CA ASN A 5 -1.50 8.61 18.21
C ASN A 5 -2.92 8.66 17.62
N LYS A 6 -3.13 8.19 16.38
CA LYS A 6 -4.42 8.15 15.69
C LYS A 6 -5.08 6.77 15.70
N GLY A 7 -4.52 5.80 16.44
CA GLY A 7 -5.01 4.42 16.47
C GLY A 7 -4.96 3.70 15.12
N LYS A 8 -4.13 4.18 14.18
CA LYS A 8 -4.01 3.61 12.83
C LYS A 8 -2.87 2.60 12.81
N GLY A 9 -3.21 1.35 13.05
CA GLY A 9 -2.31 0.21 13.01
C GLY A 9 -3.07 -1.09 12.80
N ASN A 10 -2.37 -2.20 12.84
CA ASN A 10 -2.96 -3.54 12.76
C ASN A 10 -2.25 -4.48 13.75
N GLU A 11 -3.00 -5.21 14.57
CA GLU A 11 -2.46 -6.20 15.53
C GLU A 11 -1.35 -5.67 16.45
N GLY A 12 -1.44 -4.39 16.86
CA GLY A 12 -0.44 -3.74 17.71
C GLY A 12 0.83 -3.28 16.98
N VAL A 13 0.92 -3.47 15.67
CA VAL A 13 1.99 -2.94 14.81
C VAL A 13 1.52 -1.65 14.14
N PHE A 14 2.34 -0.59 14.25
CA PHE A 14 2.05 0.73 13.70
C PHE A 14 3.11 1.10 12.66
N ALA A 15 2.88 0.73 11.41
CA ALA A 15 3.74 1.05 10.29
C ALA A 15 3.20 2.29 9.55
N GLY A 16 4.11 3.21 9.24
CA GLY A 16 3.85 4.38 8.41
C GLY A 16 4.87 4.48 7.28
N ALA A 17 4.45 5.12 6.20
CA ALA A 17 5.27 5.45 5.05
C ALA A 17 4.92 6.85 4.53
N ALA A 18 5.89 7.53 3.91
CA ALA A 18 5.69 8.84 3.29
C ALA A 18 6.42 8.90 1.94
N LEU A 19 5.85 9.61 0.97
CA LEU A 19 6.41 9.85 -0.36
C LEU A 19 6.33 11.34 -0.67
N GLN A 20 7.39 11.88 -1.26
CA GLN A 20 7.42 13.25 -1.78
C GLN A 20 7.22 13.24 -3.29
N LEU A 21 6.24 14.02 -3.75
CA LEU A 21 6.00 14.28 -5.18
C LEU A 21 6.94 15.37 -5.71
N GLU A 22 7.07 15.47 -7.04
CA GLU A 22 7.91 16.49 -7.71
C GLU A 22 7.55 17.93 -7.32
N ASP A 23 6.28 18.20 -7.02
CA ASP A 23 5.78 19.50 -6.56
C ASP A 23 6.12 19.79 -5.06
N GLY A 24 6.87 18.89 -4.42
CA GLY A 24 7.26 18.96 -3.02
C GLY A 24 6.18 18.47 -2.05
N LYS A 25 4.99 18.09 -2.53
CA LYS A 25 3.89 17.63 -1.68
C LYS A 25 4.22 16.27 -1.06
N ILE A 26 4.04 16.17 0.25
CA ILE A 26 4.24 14.92 1.00
C ILE A 26 2.92 14.20 1.17
N ILE A 27 2.86 12.95 0.70
CA ILE A 27 1.74 12.03 0.90
C ILE A 27 2.15 10.97 1.90
N THR A 28 1.21 10.53 2.75
CA THR A 28 1.47 9.52 3.79
C THR A 28 0.52 8.33 3.68
N GLY A 29 1.01 7.16 4.07
CA GLY A 29 0.25 5.93 4.25
C GLY A 29 0.50 5.33 5.64
N SER A 30 -0.47 4.55 6.12
CA SER A 30 -0.36 3.80 7.37
C SER A 30 -0.95 2.42 7.18
N ASN A 31 -0.43 1.43 7.89
CA ASN A 31 -1.03 0.09 7.86
C ASN A 31 -2.43 0.08 8.48
N SER A 32 -3.21 -0.91 8.04
CA SER A 32 -4.58 -1.18 8.46
C SER A 32 -4.86 -2.68 8.35
N PRO A 33 -6.02 -3.17 8.82
CA PRO A 33 -6.40 -4.56 8.63
C PRO A 33 -6.39 -5.01 7.16
N LEU A 34 -6.68 -4.10 6.23
CA LEU A 34 -6.79 -4.40 4.79
C LEU A 34 -5.50 -4.15 4.00
N LEU A 35 -4.67 -3.20 4.41
CA LEU A 35 -3.54 -2.72 3.60
C LEU A 35 -2.28 -2.49 4.43
N HIS A 36 -1.14 -2.86 3.86
CA HIS A 36 0.17 -2.41 4.33
C HIS A 36 0.33 -0.89 4.17
N ALA A 37 1.29 -0.32 4.89
CA ALA A 37 1.56 1.12 4.85
C ALA A 37 1.99 1.60 3.45
N ALA A 38 2.81 0.82 2.75
CA ALA A 38 3.24 1.08 1.37
C ALA A 38 2.03 1.04 0.41
N SER A 39 1.21 -0.01 0.47
CA SER A 39 -0.04 -0.11 -0.30
C SER A 39 -0.96 1.09 -0.10
N SER A 40 -1.20 1.47 1.17
CA SER A 40 -2.03 2.63 1.49
C SER A 40 -1.43 3.94 0.96
N LEU A 41 -0.11 4.11 1.07
CA LEU A 41 0.60 5.27 0.55
C LEU A 41 0.40 5.40 -0.96
N ILE A 42 0.70 4.35 -1.73
CA ILE A 42 0.59 4.38 -3.20
C ILE A 42 -0.85 4.67 -3.63
N LEU A 43 -1.86 4.04 -3.03
CA LEU A 43 -3.27 4.33 -3.33
C LEU A 43 -3.65 5.78 -3.00
N ASN A 44 -3.17 6.34 -1.88
CA ASN A 44 -3.41 7.74 -1.54
C ASN A 44 -2.74 8.68 -2.55
N THR A 45 -1.51 8.36 -2.97
CA THR A 45 -0.74 9.17 -3.92
C THR A 45 -1.41 9.22 -5.28
N ILE A 46 -1.78 8.07 -5.85
CA ILE A 46 -2.45 8.04 -7.16
C ILE A 46 -3.85 8.68 -7.13
N LYS A 47 -4.56 8.62 -5.99
CA LYS A 47 -5.80 9.39 -5.81
C LYS A 47 -5.55 10.88 -5.91
N VAL A 48 -4.53 11.38 -5.22
CA VAL A 48 -4.16 12.80 -5.25
C VAL A 48 -3.77 13.23 -6.67
N LEU A 49 -2.93 12.44 -7.36
CA LEU A 49 -2.49 12.73 -8.73
C LEU A 49 -3.63 12.66 -9.76
N ALA A 50 -4.67 11.88 -9.49
CA ALA A 50 -5.85 11.76 -10.34
C ALA A 50 -7.00 12.72 -9.96
N GLY A 51 -6.84 13.54 -8.90
CA GLY A 51 -7.90 14.39 -8.40
C GLY A 51 -9.09 13.63 -7.79
N ILE A 52 -8.88 12.38 -7.37
CA ILE A 52 -9.92 11.51 -6.83
C ILE A 52 -10.10 11.78 -5.32
N PRO A 53 -11.33 12.05 -4.84
CA PRO A 53 -11.59 12.25 -3.43
C PRO A 53 -11.19 11.04 -2.57
N LYS A 54 -10.71 11.31 -1.35
CA LYS A 54 -10.16 10.29 -0.46
C LYS A 54 -11.14 9.15 -0.13
N ASN A 55 -12.44 9.47 -0.03
CA ASN A 55 -13.53 8.55 0.29
C ASN A 55 -13.92 7.61 -0.86
N ILE A 56 -13.39 7.80 -2.07
CA ILE A 56 -13.65 6.88 -3.18
C ILE A 56 -12.76 5.65 -3.03
N HIS A 57 -13.36 4.46 -3.08
CA HIS A 57 -12.62 3.20 -3.06
C HIS A 57 -12.14 2.85 -4.47
N LEU A 58 -10.84 2.59 -4.62
CA LEU A 58 -10.26 2.16 -5.90
C LEU A 58 -10.27 0.63 -6.05
N LEU A 59 -10.19 -0.10 -4.93
CA LEU A 59 -10.21 -1.56 -4.94
C LEU A 59 -11.65 -2.05 -4.79
N SER A 60 -12.08 -2.96 -5.66
CA SER A 60 -13.40 -3.59 -5.57
C SER A 60 -13.51 -4.45 -4.31
N PRO A 61 -14.61 -4.32 -3.52
CA PRO A 61 -14.86 -5.17 -2.36
C PRO A 61 -14.80 -6.67 -2.66
N ASN A 62 -15.39 -7.10 -3.79
CA ASN A 62 -15.41 -8.51 -4.18
C ASN A 62 -14.01 -9.09 -4.44
N ILE A 63 -13.10 -8.26 -4.97
CA ILE A 63 -11.70 -8.64 -5.20
C ILE A 63 -10.98 -8.77 -3.87
N LEU A 64 -11.18 -7.81 -2.95
CA LEU A 64 -10.61 -7.85 -1.61
C LEU A 64 -11.09 -9.07 -0.83
N GLU A 65 -12.37 -9.42 -0.91
CA GLU A 65 -12.95 -10.61 -0.28
C GLU A 65 -12.33 -11.90 -0.84
N SER A 66 -12.20 -11.98 -2.17
CA SER A 66 -11.59 -13.15 -2.84
C SER A 66 -10.13 -13.37 -2.42
N ILE A 67 -9.34 -12.28 -2.37
CA ILE A 67 -7.95 -12.33 -1.89
C ILE A 67 -7.90 -12.69 -0.40
N SER A 68 -8.82 -12.13 0.40
CA SER A 68 -8.88 -12.43 1.83
C SER A 68 -9.19 -13.90 2.08
N TYR A 69 -10.16 -14.47 1.37
CA TYR A 69 -10.50 -15.90 1.43
C TYR A 69 -9.32 -16.78 1.04
N LEU A 70 -8.61 -16.44 -0.04
CA LEU A 70 -7.41 -17.17 -0.44
C LEU A 70 -6.35 -17.17 0.67
N LYS A 71 -6.09 -16.00 1.27
CA LYS A 71 -5.09 -15.86 2.33
C LYS A 71 -5.52 -16.57 3.62
N SER A 72 -6.79 -16.45 4.02
CA SER A 72 -7.29 -17.02 5.28
C SER A 72 -7.53 -18.52 5.17
N GLU A 73 -8.40 -18.95 4.25
CA GLU A 73 -8.93 -20.31 4.23
C GLU A 73 -8.05 -21.29 3.46
N ILE A 74 -7.32 -20.83 2.45
CA ILE A 74 -6.52 -21.69 1.58
C ILE A 74 -5.05 -21.71 2.02
N PHE A 75 -4.46 -20.54 2.23
CA PHE A 75 -3.05 -20.43 2.65
C PHE A 75 -2.85 -20.52 4.17
N ASN A 76 -3.94 -20.55 4.96
CA ASN A 76 -3.89 -20.52 6.43
C ASN A 76 -3.03 -19.37 6.97
N ASN A 77 -3.00 -18.26 6.25
CA ASN A 77 -2.19 -17.11 6.59
C ASN A 77 -2.97 -16.20 7.55
N LYS A 78 -2.40 -15.95 8.72
CA LYS A 78 -3.00 -15.06 9.73
C LYS A 78 -3.01 -13.60 9.27
N ARG A 79 -2.16 -13.22 8.31
CA ARG A 79 -2.03 -11.84 7.82
C ARG A 79 -2.88 -11.62 6.58
N LEU A 80 -4.04 -10.99 6.76
CA LEU A 80 -4.97 -10.70 5.66
C LEU A 80 -4.69 -9.38 4.95
N SER A 81 -3.84 -8.53 5.53
CA SER A 81 -3.48 -7.23 4.97
C SER A 81 -2.74 -7.39 3.63
N LEU A 82 -3.11 -6.61 2.62
CA LEU A 82 -2.50 -6.69 1.30
C LEU A 82 -1.18 -5.91 1.25
N ASN A 83 -0.14 -6.59 0.78
CA ASN A 83 1.14 -5.95 0.42
C ASN A 83 1.00 -5.17 -0.91
N LEU A 84 2.04 -4.42 -1.29
CA LEU A 84 1.95 -3.56 -2.46
C LEU A 84 1.78 -4.35 -3.77
N GLU A 85 2.48 -5.46 -3.97
CA GLU A 85 2.34 -6.27 -5.18
C GLU A 85 0.90 -6.79 -5.35
N GLU A 86 0.32 -7.36 -4.29
CA GLU A 86 -1.08 -7.80 -4.26
C GLU A 86 -2.04 -6.64 -4.53
N THR A 87 -1.75 -5.46 -3.95
CA THR A 87 -2.56 -4.24 -4.13
C THR A 87 -2.54 -3.75 -5.57
N LEU A 88 -1.38 -3.79 -6.24
CA LEU A 88 -1.26 -3.38 -7.65
C LEU A 88 -2.01 -4.33 -8.58
N ILE A 89 -1.96 -5.64 -8.31
CA ILE A 89 -2.75 -6.64 -9.05
C ILE A 89 -4.25 -6.39 -8.84
N ALA A 90 -4.68 -6.23 -7.59
CA ALA A 90 -6.09 -5.94 -7.27
C ALA A 90 -6.58 -4.64 -7.90
N LEU A 91 -5.74 -3.60 -7.94
CA LEU A 91 -6.04 -2.33 -8.60
C LEU A 91 -6.19 -2.52 -10.12
N SER A 92 -5.32 -3.30 -10.76
CA SER A 92 -5.41 -3.61 -12.18
C SER A 92 -6.72 -4.29 -12.54
N ILE A 93 -7.14 -5.29 -11.77
CA ILE A 93 -8.43 -5.97 -12.01
C ILE A 93 -9.60 -5.02 -11.71
N SER A 94 -9.49 -4.19 -10.66
CA SER A 94 -10.53 -3.21 -10.34
C SER A 94 -10.70 -2.16 -11.44
N ALA A 95 -9.64 -1.83 -12.18
CA ALA A 95 -9.68 -0.84 -13.26
C ALA A 95 -10.59 -1.23 -14.43
N ASP A 96 -10.91 -2.52 -14.61
CA ASP A 96 -11.82 -2.96 -15.68
C ASP A 96 -13.29 -2.63 -15.38
N PHE A 97 -13.64 -2.46 -14.10
CA PHE A 97 -15.03 -2.25 -13.65
C PHE A 97 -15.22 -0.96 -12.83
N ASN A 98 -14.13 -0.25 -12.49
CA ASN A 98 -14.14 0.98 -11.72
C ASN A 98 -13.40 2.09 -12.49
N HIS A 99 -14.15 3.06 -13.01
CA HIS A 99 -13.58 4.18 -13.78
C HIS A 99 -12.56 4.98 -12.98
N SER A 100 -12.79 5.20 -11.67
CA SER A 100 -11.82 5.90 -10.81
C SER A 100 -10.52 5.11 -10.67
N ALA A 101 -10.58 3.78 -10.57
CA ALA A 101 -9.40 2.93 -10.56
C ALA A 101 -8.64 2.99 -11.90
N LYS A 102 -9.37 3.01 -13.02
CA LYS A 102 -8.79 3.16 -14.36
C LYS A 102 -8.03 4.46 -14.54
N VAL A 103 -8.57 5.59 -14.07
CA VAL A 103 -7.86 6.87 -14.15
C VAL A 103 -6.68 6.92 -13.17
N ALA A 104 -6.80 6.29 -12.00
CA ALA A 104 -5.75 6.26 -10.99
C ALA A 104 -4.54 5.43 -11.41
N ILE A 105 -4.74 4.27 -12.05
CA ILE A 105 -3.65 3.34 -12.39
C ILE A 105 -2.63 3.97 -13.34
N ASP A 106 -3.08 4.84 -14.26
CA ASP A 106 -2.19 5.56 -15.19
C ASP A 106 -1.23 6.52 -14.47
N LYS A 107 -1.59 6.99 -13.27
CA LYS A 107 -0.75 7.89 -12.45
C LYS A 107 0.44 7.18 -11.81
N LEU A 108 0.47 5.84 -11.79
CA LEU A 108 1.61 5.08 -11.25
C LEU A 108 2.93 5.41 -11.97
N LYS A 109 2.88 5.77 -13.27
CA LYS A 109 4.07 6.12 -14.07
C LYS A 109 4.81 7.35 -13.53
N VAL A 110 4.09 8.27 -12.88
CA VAL A 110 4.65 9.51 -12.31
C VAL A 110 5.48 9.23 -11.06
N LEU A 111 5.34 8.04 -10.45
CA LEU A 111 6.02 7.71 -9.20
C LEU A 111 7.49 7.32 -9.39
N SER A 112 7.89 7.00 -10.63
CA SER A 112 9.28 6.62 -10.92
C SER A 112 10.23 7.77 -10.60
N GLY A 113 11.26 7.50 -9.81
CA GLY A 113 12.22 8.49 -9.33
C GLY A 113 11.76 9.32 -8.12
N CYS A 114 10.54 9.11 -7.60
CA CYS A 114 10.13 9.76 -6.36
C CYS A 114 10.83 9.15 -5.13
N GLU A 115 11.05 10.00 -4.13
CA GLU A 115 11.63 9.61 -2.85
C GLU A 115 10.55 9.14 -1.87
N MET A 116 10.79 7.98 -1.25
CA MET A 116 9.91 7.37 -0.26
C MET A 116 10.69 6.94 0.98
N HIS A 117 10.10 7.17 2.15
CA HIS A 117 10.60 6.65 3.41
C HIS A 117 9.57 5.79 4.14
N SER A 118 10.02 4.68 4.73
CA SER A 118 9.20 3.78 5.53
C SER A 118 9.75 3.66 6.96
N THR A 119 8.86 3.69 7.95
CA THR A 119 9.22 3.47 9.37
C THR A 119 9.63 2.02 9.68
N HIS A 120 9.52 1.13 8.70
CA HIS A 120 9.87 -0.28 8.80
C HIS A 120 10.48 -0.76 7.49
N ILE A 121 11.35 -1.77 7.58
CA ILE A 121 11.89 -2.50 6.44
C ILE A 121 10.72 -3.08 5.64
N PRO A 122 10.61 -2.76 4.33
CA PRO A 122 9.57 -3.31 3.46
C PRO A 122 9.59 -4.84 3.47
N THR A 123 8.40 -5.46 3.39
CA THR A 123 8.31 -6.90 3.19
C THR A 123 8.70 -7.25 1.74
N PRO A 124 9.08 -8.50 1.41
CA PRO A 124 9.44 -8.86 0.03
C PRO A 124 8.37 -8.48 -1.02
N GLY A 125 7.09 -8.67 -0.71
CA GLY A 125 5.99 -8.27 -1.59
C GLY A 125 5.80 -6.75 -1.71
N ASP A 126 6.12 -5.99 -0.66
CA ASP A 126 6.14 -4.52 -0.75
C ASP A 126 7.33 -4.05 -1.58
N GLU A 127 8.53 -4.58 -1.30
CA GLU A 127 9.77 -4.24 -1.99
C GLU A 127 9.68 -4.53 -3.49
N ALA A 128 9.15 -5.70 -3.87
CA ALA A 128 8.93 -6.05 -5.27
C ALA A 128 8.03 -5.02 -5.98
N GLY A 129 6.93 -4.61 -5.35
CA GLY A 129 6.04 -3.59 -5.88
C GLY A 129 6.72 -2.23 -6.01
N LEU A 130 7.41 -1.77 -4.96
CA LEU A 130 8.05 -0.46 -4.92
C LEU A 130 9.17 -0.36 -5.96
N ARG A 131 9.98 -1.41 -6.09
CA ARG A 131 11.05 -1.50 -7.10
C ARG A 131 10.50 -1.48 -8.52
N ARG A 132 9.40 -2.18 -8.79
CA ARG A 132 8.75 -2.14 -10.13
C ARG A 132 8.19 -0.76 -10.46
N LEU A 133 7.78 0.02 -9.46
CA LEU A 133 7.36 1.41 -9.63
C LEU A 133 8.52 2.40 -9.78
N GLY A 134 9.77 1.96 -9.63
CA GLY A 134 10.96 2.81 -9.80
C GLY A 134 11.17 3.81 -8.67
N LEU A 135 10.68 3.53 -7.46
CA LEU A 135 10.82 4.42 -6.30
C LEU A 135 12.20 4.32 -5.65
N ASN A 136 12.72 5.45 -5.18
CA ASN A 136 13.90 5.50 -4.31
C ASN A 136 13.44 5.35 -2.85
N ILE A 137 13.84 4.27 -2.19
CA ILE A 137 13.28 3.87 -0.90
C ILE A 137 14.35 3.90 0.18
N THR A 138 14.02 4.52 1.31
CA THR A 138 14.75 4.38 2.57
C THR A 138 13.85 3.82 3.65
N SER A 139 14.42 3.19 4.68
CA SER A 139 13.65 2.72 5.82
C SER A 139 14.42 2.77 7.13
N ASP A 140 13.69 2.98 8.23
CA ASP A 140 14.19 2.69 9.57
C ASP A 140 14.47 1.18 9.72
N PRO A 141 15.45 0.78 10.55
CA PRO A 141 15.85 -0.61 10.73
C PRO A 141 14.90 -1.40 11.65
N ASN A 142 13.58 -1.28 11.44
CA ASN A 142 12.54 -1.95 12.23
C ASN A 142 11.76 -2.94 11.37
N PHE A 143 11.43 -4.12 11.90
CA PHE A 143 10.62 -5.11 11.17
C PHE A 143 9.12 -4.86 11.35
N SER A 144 8.36 -4.94 10.25
CA SER A 144 6.89 -4.83 10.25
C SER A 144 6.18 -6.09 10.78
N SER A 145 6.93 -7.02 11.36
CA SER A 145 6.43 -8.28 11.90
C SER A 145 7.26 -8.74 13.10
N LYS A 146 6.68 -9.67 13.88
CA LYS A 146 7.40 -10.36 14.96
C LYS A 146 8.32 -11.48 14.46
N SER A 147 8.32 -11.74 13.14
CA SER A 147 9.14 -12.76 12.48
C SER A 147 10.21 -12.09 11.60
N LEU A 148 11.44 -12.59 11.70
CA LEU A 148 12.54 -12.11 10.86
C LEU A 148 12.38 -12.56 9.41
N PHE A 149 11.77 -13.73 9.18
CA PHE A 149 11.50 -14.26 7.84
C PHE A 149 10.00 -14.20 7.56
N ILE A 150 9.65 -13.59 6.43
CA ILE A 150 8.31 -13.55 5.88
C ILE A 150 8.44 -14.20 4.51
N THR A 151 7.85 -15.39 4.37
CA THR A 151 7.84 -16.17 3.13
C THR A 151 6.70 -15.75 2.22
#